data_AF-A0A5C0UFV2-F1
#
_entry.id   AF-A0A5C0UFV2-F1
#
_cell.length_a   1.000
_cell.length_b   1.000
_cell.length_c   1.000
_cell.angle_alpha   90.00
_cell.angle_beta   90.00
_cell.angle_gamma   90.00
#
_symmetry.space_group_name_H-M   'P 1'
#
loop_
_entity.id
_entity.type
_entity.pdbx_description
1 polymer ?
#
loop_
_entity_poly.entity_id
_entity_poly.type
_entity_poly.pdbx_seq_one_letter_code
_entity_poly.pdbx_strand_id
1 'polypeptide(L)'
;MIKNTMLNNIVSNTNNNMMISDMGISVPENLVHNNDLPENLDTNHEWIQQRTGIETRYIAKDETTYSMAYNSVKHMKFKNLKIIIVATSTPDMAFPSCASYVHEKLELENDVMCFDVHDACNGFVQAMDIALKYLKDFEEYSEVLVIGAETMTKLLDWNDRGTAILFGDGAGSILLNNTHGEVLFRSSKSIASYDSLNTSTGTVKMNGRHVFKNAVHSFSEDIANVMADVGKVDWFIPHQANLRIIESVIKNTNFPTESVIYNGNKYGNTSAASIPLALFDFFHKIKSGDTILLSAFGAGLRGNSLCIRI
;
A
#
# COMPACT_ATOMS: atom_id res chain seq x y z
N MET A 1 22.11 27.78 -18.85
CA MET A 1 22.63 26.94 -17.75
C MET A 1 21.46 26.39 -16.95
N ILE A 2 20.73 25.41 -17.47
CA ILE A 2 19.70 24.68 -16.72
C ILE A 2 19.98 23.19 -16.93
N LYS A 3 20.86 22.68 -16.08
CA LYS A 3 21.13 21.26 -15.84
C LYS A 3 21.27 21.16 -14.33
N ASN A 4 20.22 20.74 -13.64
CA ASN A 4 20.23 20.11 -12.30
C ASN A 4 18.80 19.97 -11.74
N THR A 5 18.00 19.03 -12.28
CA THR A 5 16.73 18.60 -11.65
C THR A 5 16.40 17.15 -12.02
N MET A 6 17.30 16.21 -11.67
CA MET A 6 17.06 14.76 -11.87
C MET A 6 17.62 13.91 -10.71
N LEU A 7 17.28 14.22 -9.45
CA LEU A 7 17.73 13.39 -8.31
C LEU A 7 16.81 13.34 -7.06
N ASN A 8 15.60 13.93 -7.03
CA ASN A 8 14.88 14.16 -5.76
C ASN A 8 13.49 13.52 -5.63
N ASN A 9 13.36 12.20 -5.81
CA ASN A 9 12.16 11.47 -5.35
C ASN A 9 12.52 10.39 -4.32
N ILE A 10 13.44 10.71 -3.40
CA ILE A 10 13.79 9.85 -2.26
C ILE A 10 13.65 10.72 -1.02
N VAL A 11 12.72 10.36 -0.15
CA VAL A 11 12.52 11.02 1.14
C VAL A 11 12.55 9.90 2.19
N SER A 12 13.29 10.10 3.26
CA SER A 12 13.33 9.20 4.42
C SER A 12 12.72 9.90 5.63
N ASN A 13 12.09 9.13 6.52
CA ASN A 13 11.53 9.65 7.76
C ASN A 13 11.89 8.70 8.90
N THR A 14 12.93 9.05 9.67
CA THR A 14 13.48 8.21 10.74
C THR A 14 12.95 8.63 12.11
N ASN A 15 12.49 7.67 12.92
CA ASN A 15 12.21 7.89 14.33
C ASN A 15 12.65 6.67 15.16
N ASN A 16 13.78 6.81 15.87
CA ASN A 16 14.48 5.70 16.50
C ASN A 16 13.80 5.08 17.74
N ASN A 17 12.65 5.60 18.16
CA ASN A 17 11.95 5.16 19.39
C ASN A 17 10.57 4.54 19.12
N MET A 18 10.26 4.21 17.86
CA MET A 18 8.96 3.67 17.44
C MET A 18 9.13 2.32 16.76
N MET A 19 8.07 1.51 16.76
CA MET A 19 8.04 0.22 16.07
C MET A 19 8.37 0.35 14.58
N ILE A 20 8.04 1.50 13.98
CA ILE A 20 8.45 1.90 12.64
C ILE A 20 9.70 2.79 12.77
N SER A 21 10.87 2.24 12.44
CA SER A 21 12.16 2.96 12.57
C SER A 21 12.53 3.82 11.36
N ASP A 22 12.13 3.38 10.16
CA ASP A 22 12.41 4.10 8.92
C ASP A 22 11.32 3.77 7.89
N MET A 23 11.15 4.67 6.93
CA MET A 23 10.21 4.51 5.83
C MET A 23 10.79 5.06 4.53
N GLY A 24 10.24 4.59 3.42
CA GLY A 24 10.65 5.07 2.11
C GLY A 24 9.59 4.83 1.06
N ILE A 25 9.69 5.58 -0.02
CA ILE A 25 8.80 5.47 -1.17
C ILE A 25 9.58 5.56 -2.46
N SER A 26 9.05 4.96 -3.52
CA SER A 26 9.51 5.15 -4.89
C SER A 26 8.30 5.16 -5.80
N VAL A 27 8.19 6.21 -6.62
CA VAL A 27 7.18 6.29 -7.68
C VAL A 27 7.89 6.54 -9.01
N PRO A 28 7.30 6.11 -10.15
CA PRO A 28 7.83 6.41 -11.47
C PRO A 28 8.00 7.91 -11.71
N GLU A 29 8.84 8.29 -12.68
CA GLU A 29 9.00 9.71 -13.05
C GLU A 29 7.77 10.28 -13.78
N ASN A 30 7.05 9.42 -14.48
CA ASN A 30 5.96 9.83 -15.36
C ASN A 30 4.65 10.04 -14.57
N LEU A 31 4.47 11.26 -14.10
CA LEU A 31 3.22 11.77 -13.54
C LEU A 31 2.20 12.06 -14.65
N VAL A 32 0.99 11.53 -14.51
CA VAL A 32 -0.11 11.65 -15.47
C VAL A 32 -1.30 12.31 -14.78
N HIS A 33 -1.75 13.45 -15.30
CA HIS A 33 -2.97 14.09 -14.84
C HIS A 33 -4.20 13.46 -15.50
N ASN A 34 -5.38 13.64 -14.92
CA ASN A 34 -6.63 13.14 -15.51
C ASN A 34 -6.86 13.58 -16.97
N ASN A 35 -6.41 14.79 -17.32
CA ASN A 35 -6.56 15.34 -18.68
C ASN A 35 -5.58 14.74 -19.69
N ASP A 36 -4.54 14.04 -19.21
CA ASP A 36 -3.51 13.42 -20.06
C ASP A 36 -3.81 11.93 -20.32
N LEU A 37 -4.96 11.43 -19.84
CA LEU A 37 -5.42 10.07 -20.14
C LEU A 37 -5.80 9.94 -21.62
N PRO A 38 -5.73 8.73 -22.19
CA PRO A 38 -6.04 8.50 -23.61
C PRO A 38 -7.39 9.09 -24.05
N GLU A 39 -7.41 9.85 -25.16
CA GLU A 39 -8.60 10.58 -25.65
C GLU A 39 -9.77 9.64 -26.02
N ASN A 40 -9.50 8.36 -26.28
CA ASN A 40 -10.53 7.36 -26.56
C ASN A 40 -11.32 6.94 -25.30
N LEU A 41 -10.83 7.28 -24.10
CA LEU A 41 -11.61 7.17 -22.88
C LEU A 41 -12.54 8.38 -22.80
N ASP A 42 -13.84 8.19 -23.04
CA ASP A 42 -14.88 9.23 -22.88
C ASP A 42 -14.91 9.75 -21.43
N THR A 43 -14.02 10.67 -21.05
CA THR A 43 -13.80 11.12 -19.68
C THR A 43 -13.17 12.51 -19.63
N ASN A 44 -13.18 13.15 -18.46
CA ASN A 44 -12.47 14.40 -18.18
C ASN A 44 -12.06 14.46 -16.70
N HIS A 45 -11.28 15.49 -16.34
CA HIS A 45 -10.81 15.69 -14.98
C HIS A 45 -11.93 15.76 -13.95
N GLU A 46 -12.95 16.59 -14.17
CA GLU A 46 -14.03 16.81 -13.21
C GLU A 46 -14.81 15.51 -12.94
N TRP A 47 -15.08 14.74 -14.01
CA TRP A 47 -15.80 13.48 -13.90
C TRP A 47 -14.98 12.44 -13.12
N ILE A 48 -13.67 12.32 -13.37
CA ILE A 48 -12.81 11.38 -12.64
C ILE A 48 -12.74 11.79 -11.17
N GLN A 49 -12.42 13.06 -10.89
CA GLN A 49 -12.31 13.56 -9.52
C GLN A 49 -13.61 13.35 -8.73
N GLN A 50 -14.77 13.64 -9.31
CA GLN A 50 -16.07 13.39 -8.66
C GLN A 50 -16.36 11.91 -8.42
N ARG A 51 -15.88 11.02 -9.29
CA ARG A 51 -16.16 9.57 -9.23
C ARG A 51 -15.16 8.80 -8.37
N THR A 52 -13.95 9.31 -8.19
CA THR A 52 -12.84 8.55 -7.59
C THR A 52 -12.04 9.34 -6.56
N GLY A 53 -12.08 10.66 -6.59
CA GLY A 53 -11.19 11.55 -5.85
C GLY A 53 -9.79 11.69 -6.45
N ILE A 54 -9.50 11.01 -7.57
CA ILE A 54 -8.17 10.98 -8.16
C ILE A 54 -7.94 12.18 -9.07
N GLU A 55 -6.78 12.84 -8.94
CA GLU A 55 -6.37 13.99 -9.76
C GLU A 55 -5.17 13.63 -10.66
N THR A 56 -4.25 12.82 -10.11
CA THR A 56 -3.05 12.34 -10.79
C THR A 56 -2.76 10.88 -10.46
N ARG A 57 -1.90 10.26 -11.27
CA ARG A 57 -1.22 9.00 -10.95
C ARG A 57 0.18 8.97 -11.54
N TYR A 58 1.02 8.07 -11.06
CA TYR A 58 2.30 7.76 -11.69
C TYR A 58 2.18 6.47 -12.49
N ILE A 59 2.79 6.43 -13.68
CA ILE A 59 2.75 5.29 -14.58
C ILE A 59 4.19 4.91 -14.95
N ALA A 60 4.60 3.69 -14.64
CA ALA A 60 5.92 3.17 -14.97
C ALA A 60 6.13 3.10 -16.49
N LYS A 61 7.29 3.56 -16.96
CA LYS A 61 7.73 3.41 -18.36
C LYS A 61 8.77 2.31 -18.45
N ASP A 62 9.93 2.59 -17.88
CA ASP A 62 11.07 1.66 -17.84
C ASP A 62 11.19 1.02 -16.44
N GLU A 63 10.54 1.61 -15.44
CA GLU A 63 10.52 1.11 -14.08
C GLU A 63 9.79 -0.24 -13.98
N THR A 64 10.38 -1.12 -13.19
CA THR A 64 9.85 -2.43 -12.81
C THR A 64 9.34 -2.41 -11.37
N THR A 65 8.46 -3.33 -11.02
CA THR A 65 8.03 -3.53 -9.62
C THR A 65 9.26 -3.76 -8.74
N TYR A 66 10.22 -4.55 -9.22
CA TYR A 66 11.48 -4.86 -8.55
C TYR A 66 12.35 -3.61 -8.34
N SER A 67 12.52 -2.80 -9.38
CA SER A 67 13.32 -1.57 -9.29
C SER A 67 12.70 -0.55 -8.34
N MET A 68 11.36 -0.39 -8.33
CA MET A 68 10.67 0.51 -7.41
C MET A 68 10.76 0.01 -5.96
N ALA A 69 10.61 -1.29 -5.73
CA ALA A 69 10.80 -1.89 -4.42
C ALA A 69 12.20 -1.57 -3.87
N TYR A 70 13.26 -1.82 -4.65
CA TYR A 70 14.63 -1.46 -4.28
C TYR A 70 14.81 0.05 -4.07
N ASN A 71 14.32 0.87 -5.01
CA ASN A 71 14.44 2.32 -4.93
C ASN A 71 13.76 2.91 -3.68
N SER A 72 12.71 2.26 -3.17
CA SER A 72 12.03 2.67 -1.94
C SER A 72 12.85 2.42 -0.67
N VAL A 73 13.96 1.66 -0.74
CA VAL A 73 14.73 1.24 0.45
C VAL A 73 16.23 1.52 0.35
N LYS A 74 16.76 1.85 -0.83
CA LYS A 74 18.21 2.05 -1.05
C LYS A 74 18.88 3.13 -0.19
N HIS A 75 18.10 4.04 0.40
CA HIS A 75 18.58 5.06 1.33
C HIS A 75 18.57 4.63 2.79
N MET A 76 17.88 3.54 3.11
CA MET A 76 17.73 3.05 4.49
C MET A 76 19.04 2.48 5.00
N LYS A 77 19.25 2.61 6.31
CA LYS A 77 20.37 1.98 7.00
C LYS A 77 19.85 0.86 7.86
N PHE A 78 20.32 -0.35 7.57
CA PHE A 78 19.97 -1.55 8.33
C PHE A 78 21.03 -1.80 9.39
N LYS A 79 20.61 -2.11 10.61
CA LYS A 79 21.52 -2.55 11.67
C LYS A 79 21.70 -4.05 11.61
N ASN A 80 20.59 -4.79 11.49
CA ASN A 80 20.56 -6.24 11.49
C ASN A 80 19.25 -6.74 10.87
N LEU A 81 19.04 -6.38 9.59
CA LEU A 81 17.88 -6.81 8.81
C LEU A 81 17.85 -8.32 8.69
N LYS A 82 16.75 -8.97 9.09
CA LYS A 82 16.62 -10.44 9.06
C LYS A 82 15.61 -10.96 8.06
N ILE A 83 14.61 -10.16 7.71
CA ILE A 83 13.57 -10.55 6.76
C ILE A 83 13.27 -9.40 5.81
N ILE A 84 13.12 -9.72 4.52
CA ILE A 84 12.51 -8.85 3.52
C ILE A 84 11.23 -9.52 3.04
N ILE A 85 10.11 -8.84 3.23
CA ILE A 85 8.80 -9.27 2.75
C ILE A 85 8.32 -8.25 1.71
N VAL A 86 8.09 -8.69 0.47
CA VAL A 86 7.50 -7.83 -0.57
C VAL A 86 6.06 -8.26 -0.86
N ALA A 87 5.09 -7.40 -0.54
CA ALA A 87 3.72 -7.55 -0.98
C ALA A 87 3.56 -7.03 -2.41
N THR A 88 3.24 -7.92 -3.35
CA THR A 88 3.01 -7.55 -4.75
C THR A 88 2.11 -8.53 -5.48
N SER A 89 1.23 -8.01 -6.34
CA SER A 89 0.49 -8.79 -7.34
C SER A 89 0.96 -8.58 -8.77
N THR A 90 2.01 -7.79 -8.97
CA THR A 90 2.64 -7.52 -10.27
C THR A 90 4.16 -7.77 -10.23
N PRO A 91 4.63 -8.94 -9.74
CA PRO A 91 6.06 -9.21 -9.76
C PRO A 91 6.56 -9.30 -11.20
N ASP A 92 7.78 -8.83 -11.45
CA ASP A 92 8.40 -8.91 -12.78
C ASP A 92 8.69 -10.35 -13.21
N MET A 93 8.90 -11.25 -12.25
CA MET A 93 9.12 -12.68 -12.48
C MET A 93 8.35 -13.50 -11.43
N ALA A 94 7.96 -14.72 -11.78
CA ALA A 94 7.44 -15.67 -10.79
C ALA A 94 8.54 -16.14 -9.81
N PHE A 95 9.77 -16.25 -10.32
CA PHE A 95 10.99 -16.51 -9.57
C PHE A 95 12.20 -16.02 -10.39
N PRO A 96 13.27 -15.51 -9.75
CA PRO A 96 13.43 -15.26 -8.30
C PRO A 96 12.48 -14.18 -7.77
N SER A 97 12.24 -14.16 -6.46
CA SER A 97 11.31 -13.23 -5.81
C SER A 97 11.78 -11.77 -5.87
N CYS A 98 10.85 -10.83 -5.77
CA CYS A 98 11.15 -9.40 -5.64
C CYS A 98 11.98 -9.14 -4.37
N ALA A 99 11.66 -9.80 -3.26
CA ALA A 99 12.42 -9.71 -2.03
C ALA A 99 13.89 -10.11 -2.20
N SER A 100 14.15 -11.21 -2.92
CA SER A 100 15.51 -11.67 -3.22
C SER A 100 16.27 -10.69 -4.12
N TYR A 101 15.57 -10.05 -5.08
CA TYR A 101 16.16 -8.99 -5.89
C TYR A 101 16.56 -7.77 -5.04
N VAL A 102 15.69 -7.35 -4.11
CA VAL A 102 16.00 -6.24 -3.20
C VAL A 102 17.20 -6.57 -2.32
N HIS A 103 17.29 -7.79 -1.79
CA HIS A 103 18.44 -8.25 -1.00
C HIS A 103 19.75 -8.18 -1.80
N GLU A 104 19.76 -8.72 -3.02
CA GLU A 104 20.93 -8.65 -3.92
C GLU A 104 21.36 -7.21 -4.19
N LYS A 105 20.40 -6.31 -4.47
CA LYS A 105 20.69 -4.90 -4.76
C LYS A 105 21.11 -4.06 -3.55
N LEU A 106 20.75 -4.49 -2.34
CA LEU A 106 21.23 -3.86 -1.11
C LEU A 106 22.65 -4.31 -0.75
N GLU A 107 23.19 -5.34 -1.41
CA GLU A 107 24.54 -5.88 -1.19
C GLU A 107 24.78 -6.26 0.29
N LEU A 108 23.74 -6.75 0.97
CA LEU A 108 23.82 -7.14 2.37
C LEU A 108 24.51 -8.51 2.50
N GLU A 109 25.62 -8.55 3.25
CA GLU A 109 26.41 -9.77 3.46
C GLU A 109 25.79 -10.74 4.48
N ASN A 110 24.77 -10.30 5.23
CA ASN A 110 24.15 -11.10 6.27
C ASN A 110 23.04 -12.02 5.74
N ASP A 111 22.75 -13.09 6.48
CA ASP A 111 21.63 -13.98 6.20
C ASP A 111 20.30 -13.22 6.36
N VAL A 112 19.52 -13.17 5.28
CA VAL A 112 18.21 -12.51 5.21
C VAL A 112 17.19 -13.46 4.58
N MET A 113 16.09 -13.73 5.29
CA MET A 113 14.96 -14.46 4.72
C MET A 113 14.21 -13.55 3.75
N CYS A 114 14.03 -13.99 2.50
CA CYS A 114 13.40 -13.19 1.44
C CYS A 114 12.22 -13.95 0.82
N PHE A 115 11.05 -13.33 0.81
CA PHE A 115 9.87 -13.89 0.11
C PHE A 115 8.84 -12.81 -0.25
N ASP A 116 8.02 -13.13 -1.24
CA ASP A 116 6.91 -12.27 -1.68
C ASP A 116 5.57 -12.76 -1.10
N VAL A 117 4.67 -11.83 -0.80
CA VAL A 117 3.28 -12.09 -0.39
C VAL A 117 2.34 -11.65 -1.51
N HIS A 118 1.58 -12.60 -2.05
CA HIS A 118 0.62 -12.37 -3.13
C HIS A 118 -0.82 -12.40 -2.58
N ASP A 119 -1.37 -11.25 -2.25
CA ASP A 119 -2.75 -11.11 -1.74
C ASP A 119 -3.41 -9.80 -2.22
N ALA A 120 -3.16 -9.42 -3.49
CA ALA A 120 -3.69 -8.22 -4.12
C ALA A 120 -3.50 -6.97 -3.23
N CYS A 121 -4.53 -6.12 -3.14
CA CYS A 121 -4.50 -4.90 -2.34
C CYS A 121 -4.41 -5.18 -0.82
N ASN A 122 -4.69 -6.40 -0.37
CA ASN A 122 -4.56 -6.82 1.03
C ASN A 122 -3.12 -7.20 1.42
N GLY A 123 -2.24 -7.40 0.43
CA GLY A 123 -0.90 -7.95 0.61
C GLY A 123 -0.05 -7.21 1.62
N PHE A 124 -0.10 -5.87 1.65
CA PHE A 124 0.72 -5.10 2.59
C PHE A 124 0.30 -5.31 4.04
N VAL A 125 -1.01 -5.31 4.32
CA VAL A 125 -1.52 -5.57 5.68
C VAL A 125 -1.18 -7.00 6.11
N GLN A 126 -1.27 -7.96 5.19
CA GLN A 126 -0.87 -9.34 5.43
C GLN A 126 0.63 -9.49 5.72
N ALA A 127 1.48 -8.80 4.95
CA ALA A 127 2.92 -8.78 5.13
C ALA A 127 3.33 -8.12 6.46
N MET A 128 2.66 -7.02 6.84
CA MET A 128 2.83 -6.39 8.16
C MET A 128 2.46 -7.34 9.30
N ASP A 129 1.34 -8.06 9.20
CA ASP A 129 0.96 -9.05 10.22
C ASP A 129 2.01 -10.16 10.38
N ILE A 130 2.51 -10.70 9.26
CA ILE A 130 3.57 -11.71 9.25
C ILE A 130 4.85 -11.16 9.90
N ALA A 131 5.30 -9.97 9.49
CA ALA A 131 6.50 -9.33 10.04
C ALA A 131 6.42 -9.15 11.56
N LEU A 132 5.28 -8.67 12.06
CA LEU A 132 5.06 -8.41 13.48
C LEU A 132 4.97 -9.70 14.32
N LYS A 133 4.60 -10.84 13.72
CA LYS A 133 4.68 -12.15 14.40
C LYS A 133 6.14 -12.58 14.55
N TYR A 134 6.95 -12.45 13.50
CA TYR A 134 8.38 -12.77 13.56
C TYR A 134 9.13 -11.91 14.60
N LEU A 135 8.92 -10.59 14.57
CA LEU A 135 9.53 -9.66 15.54
C LEU A 135 9.13 -9.95 16.99
N LYS A 136 7.93 -10.49 17.22
CA LYS A 136 7.41 -10.78 18.56
C LYS A 136 7.90 -12.12 19.09
N ASP A 137 7.87 -13.15 18.25
CA ASP A 137 8.02 -14.54 18.69
C ASP A 137 9.47 -15.03 18.66
N PHE A 138 10.38 -14.30 18.00
CA PHE A 138 11.77 -14.72 17.78
C PHE A 138 12.76 -13.58 18.03
N GLU A 139 13.57 -13.69 19.09
CA GLU A 139 14.50 -12.65 19.54
C GLU A 139 15.60 -12.33 18.51
N GLU A 140 15.99 -13.29 17.67
CA GLU A 140 17.03 -13.10 16.65
C GLU A 140 16.59 -12.18 15.49
N TYR A 141 15.28 -11.93 15.35
CA TYR A 141 14.70 -11.04 14.36
C TYR A 141 14.54 -9.64 14.94
N SER A 142 15.59 -8.83 14.80
CA SER A 142 15.61 -7.46 15.31
C SER A 142 15.05 -6.41 14.34
N GLU A 143 15.17 -6.64 13.03
CA GLU A 143 14.69 -5.75 11.99
C GLU A 143 14.04 -6.54 10.84
N VAL A 144 12.84 -6.11 10.43
CA VAL A 144 12.10 -6.69 9.30
C VAL A 144 11.69 -5.58 8.35
N LEU A 145 12.00 -5.75 7.07
CA LEU A 145 11.63 -4.82 6.01
C LEU A 145 10.38 -5.31 5.31
N VAL A 146 9.33 -4.48 5.31
CA VAL A 146 8.07 -4.76 4.62
C VAL A 146 7.89 -3.76 3.49
N ILE A 147 7.71 -4.23 2.27
CA ILE A 147 7.56 -3.40 1.07
C ILE A 147 6.23 -3.74 0.40
N GLY A 148 5.41 -2.75 0.07
CA GLY A 148 4.33 -2.90 -0.88
C GLY A 148 4.75 -2.27 -2.20
N ALA A 149 4.78 -3.03 -3.30
CA ALA A 149 5.26 -2.54 -4.60
C ALA A 149 4.41 -3.07 -5.75
N GLU A 150 3.98 -2.20 -6.65
CA GLU A 150 3.08 -2.55 -7.76
C GLU A 150 3.33 -1.74 -9.03
N THR A 151 3.25 -2.41 -10.18
CA THR A 151 3.07 -1.82 -11.52
C THR A 151 1.70 -2.21 -12.09
N MET A 152 0.62 -1.87 -11.36
CA MET A 152 -0.76 -2.20 -11.75
C MET A 152 -1.13 -1.71 -13.15
N THR A 153 -0.53 -0.60 -13.61
CA THR A 153 -0.83 -0.03 -14.93
C THR A 153 -0.47 -0.96 -16.08
N LYS A 154 0.50 -1.87 -15.89
CA LYS A 154 0.87 -2.90 -16.88
C LYS A 154 -0.21 -3.97 -17.07
N LEU A 155 -1.15 -4.06 -16.14
CA LEU A 155 -2.29 -4.98 -16.20
C LEU A 155 -3.59 -4.29 -16.66
N LEU A 156 -3.54 -3.05 -17.16
CA LEU A 156 -4.73 -2.34 -17.60
C LEU A 156 -5.08 -2.63 -19.05
N ASP A 157 -6.37 -2.72 -19.31
CA ASP A 157 -6.93 -2.48 -20.64
C ASP A 157 -7.18 -0.97 -20.78
N TRP A 158 -6.33 -0.28 -21.54
CA TRP A 158 -6.42 1.17 -21.74
C TRP A 158 -7.64 1.62 -22.55
N ASN A 159 -8.49 0.69 -23.01
CA ASN A 159 -9.81 1.00 -23.57
C ASN A 159 -10.93 0.86 -22.53
N ASP A 160 -10.68 0.24 -21.38
CA ASP A 160 -11.63 0.12 -20.29
C ASP A 160 -11.56 1.34 -19.36
N ARG A 161 -12.43 2.32 -19.63
CA ARG A 161 -12.60 3.51 -18.77
C ARG A 161 -12.85 3.17 -17.31
N GLY A 162 -13.45 2.02 -16.99
CA GLY A 162 -13.78 1.64 -15.61
C GLY A 162 -12.54 1.36 -14.74
N THR A 163 -11.43 0.97 -15.35
CA THR A 163 -10.18 0.61 -14.66
C THR A 163 -9.02 1.54 -15.01
N ALA A 164 -8.93 2.02 -16.25
CA ALA A 164 -7.86 2.90 -16.73
C ALA A 164 -7.75 4.23 -15.95
N ILE A 165 -8.86 4.71 -15.40
CA ILE A 165 -8.93 5.96 -14.60
C ILE A 165 -8.60 5.75 -13.11
N LEU A 166 -8.26 4.54 -12.68
CA LEU A 166 -8.12 4.22 -11.25
C LEU A 166 -6.68 4.03 -10.84
N PHE A 167 -5.97 3.15 -11.53
CA PHE A 167 -4.70 2.64 -11.03
C PHE A 167 -3.53 3.59 -11.30
N GLY A 168 -2.52 3.44 -10.46
CA GLY A 168 -1.19 4.01 -10.62
C GLY A 168 -0.17 3.00 -10.11
N ASP A 169 1.10 3.36 -10.24
CA ASP A 169 2.23 2.52 -9.86
C ASP A 169 3.06 3.16 -8.75
N GLY A 170 3.76 2.32 -7.99
CA GLY A 170 4.68 2.78 -6.96
C GLY A 170 5.08 1.69 -5.98
N ALA A 171 5.96 2.05 -5.06
CA ALA A 171 6.39 1.25 -3.94
C ALA A 171 6.47 2.10 -2.67
N GLY A 172 6.09 1.51 -1.54
CA GLY A 172 6.30 2.06 -0.21
C GLY A 172 6.86 0.99 0.72
N SER A 173 7.75 1.39 1.61
CA SER A 173 8.51 0.50 2.48
C SER A 173 8.48 0.98 3.93
N ILE A 174 8.48 0.01 4.85
CA ILE A 174 8.55 0.23 6.29
C ILE A 174 9.62 -0.70 6.85
N LEU A 175 10.59 -0.12 7.55
CA LEU A 175 11.52 -0.86 8.38
C LEU A 175 10.95 -0.95 9.80
N LEU A 176 10.58 -2.17 10.19
CA LEU A 176 10.05 -2.49 11.51
C LEU A 176 11.16 -3.01 12.41
N ASN A 177 11.04 -2.70 13.69
CA ASN A 177 11.84 -3.28 14.76
C ASN A 177 10.94 -3.73 15.91
N ASN A 178 11.49 -4.48 16.86
CA ASN A 178 10.74 -4.98 18.02
C ASN A 178 10.64 -3.98 19.18
N THR A 179 11.07 -2.74 18.99
CA THR A 179 11.09 -1.72 20.04
C THR A 179 9.78 -0.92 20.04
N HIS A 180 9.12 -0.86 21.20
CA HIS A 180 8.07 0.11 21.51
C HIS A 180 6.85 0.13 20.55
N GLY A 181 6.24 -1.03 20.31
CA GLY A 181 4.92 -1.11 19.67
C GLY A 181 4.11 -2.28 20.19
N GLU A 182 2.80 -2.23 19.96
CA GLU A 182 1.89 -3.29 20.37
C GLU A 182 0.91 -3.59 19.25
N VAL A 183 0.67 -4.87 18.96
CA VAL A 183 -0.42 -5.25 18.07
C VAL A 183 -1.68 -5.47 18.90
N LEU A 184 -2.68 -4.63 18.67
CA LEU A 184 -3.91 -4.56 19.45
C LEU A 184 -5.02 -5.41 18.83
N PHE A 185 -5.06 -5.49 17.50
CA PHE A 185 -6.08 -6.24 16.78
C PHE A 185 -5.57 -6.74 15.44
N ARG A 186 -6.06 -7.90 15.01
CA ARG A 186 -5.76 -8.52 13.72
C ARG A 186 -7.01 -9.20 13.19
N SER A 187 -7.35 -8.97 11.94
CA SER A 187 -8.32 -9.77 11.20
C SER A 187 -7.80 -10.02 9.80
N SER A 188 -7.87 -11.28 9.36
CA SER A 188 -7.73 -11.65 7.97
C SER A 188 -8.90 -12.55 7.62
N LYS A 189 -9.67 -12.12 6.62
CA LYS A 189 -10.76 -12.92 6.06
C LYS A 189 -10.39 -13.10 4.60
N SER A 190 -10.05 -14.32 4.20
CA SER A 190 -9.83 -14.63 2.79
C SER A 190 -10.93 -15.59 2.31
N ILE A 191 -11.68 -15.14 1.32
CA ILE A 191 -12.62 -15.96 0.55
C ILE A 191 -12.22 -15.75 -0.90
N ALA A 192 -12.26 -16.77 -1.75
CA ALA A 192 -12.00 -16.56 -3.15
C ALA A 192 -13.25 -15.98 -3.84
N SER A 193 -13.07 -14.95 -4.66
CA SER A 193 -14.09 -14.46 -5.57
C SER A 193 -13.44 -14.14 -6.91
N TYR A 194 -13.89 -14.85 -7.94
CA TYR A 194 -13.30 -14.77 -9.27
C TYR A 194 -14.06 -13.82 -10.20
N ASP A 195 -15.30 -13.44 -9.88
CA ASP A 195 -16.17 -12.71 -10.81
C ASP A 195 -16.08 -11.18 -10.68
N SER A 196 -15.53 -10.67 -9.57
CA SER A 196 -15.65 -9.23 -9.26
C SER A 196 -14.38 -8.43 -9.42
N LEU A 197 -13.21 -9.03 -9.20
CA LEU A 197 -11.91 -8.41 -9.43
C LEU A 197 -10.90 -9.52 -9.70
N ASN A 198 -10.42 -9.62 -10.94
CA ASN A 198 -9.50 -10.67 -11.35
C ASN A 198 -8.62 -10.22 -12.53
N THR A 199 -7.63 -11.06 -12.87
CA THR A 199 -6.72 -10.88 -14.02
C THR A 199 -6.76 -12.08 -14.98
N SER A 200 -7.88 -12.83 -15.00
CA SER A 200 -8.02 -14.07 -15.78
C SER A 200 -7.84 -13.90 -17.29
N THR A 201 -7.95 -12.67 -17.79
CA THR A 201 -7.77 -12.32 -19.22
C THR A 201 -6.42 -11.65 -19.50
N GLY A 202 -5.50 -11.64 -18.53
CA GLY A 202 -4.23 -10.91 -18.58
C GLY A 202 -4.35 -9.41 -18.24
N THR A 203 -5.58 -8.89 -18.14
CA THR A 203 -5.87 -7.51 -17.68
C THR A 203 -6.82 -7.52 -16.50
N VAL A 204 -6.79 -6.46 -15.70
CA VAL A 204 -7.71 -6.23 -14.59
C VAL A 204 -9.14 -6.13 -15.12
N LYS A 205 -10.01 -7.02 -14.65
CA LYS A 205 -11.46 -6.96 -14.88
C LYS A 205 -12.16 -6.73 -13.56
N MET A 206 -13.07 -5.75 -13.53
CA MET A 206 -13.71 -5.31 -12.30
C MET A 206 -15.21 -5.06 -12.44
N ASN A 207 -16.00 -5.66 -11.57
CA ASN A 207 -17.39 -5.27 -11.33
C ASN A 207 -17.43 -4.16 -10.27
N GLY A 208 -17.25 -2.91 -10.71
CA GLY A 208 -17.08 -1.77 -9.80
C GLY A 208 -18.22 -1.57 -8.80
N ARG A 209 -19.47 -1.85 -9.17
CA ARG A 209 -20.62 -1.75 -8.24
C ARG A 209 -20.53 -2.79 -7.12
N HIS A 210 -20.18 -4.04 -7.47
CA HIS A 210 -20.04 -5.10 -6.50
C HIS A 210 -18.84 -4.87 -5.58
N VAL A 211 -17.69 -4.47 -6.15
CA VAL A 211 -16.48 -4.11 -5.39
C VAL A 211 -16.75 -2.96 -4.42
N PHE A 212 -17.39 -1.88 -4.87
CA PHE A 212 -17.72 -0.73 -4.02
C PHE A 212 -18.57 -1.13 -2.81
N LYS A 213 -19.65 -1.88 -3.03
CA LYS A 213 -20.56 -2.29 -1.95
C LYS A 213 -19.83 -3.15 -0.89
N ASN A 214 -19.03 -4.11 -1.34
CA ASN A 214 -18.31 -5.00 -0.42
C ASN A 214 -17.16 -4.29 0.30
N ALA A 215 -16.45 -3.36 -0.36
CA ALA A 215 -15.41 -2.57 0.27
C ALA A 215 -15.98 -1.69 1.40
N VAL A 216 -17.09 -0.98 1.14
CA VAL A 216 -17.75 -0.15 2.16
C VAL A 216 -18.19 -1.01 3.35
N HIS A 217 -18.77 -2.18 3.09
CA HIS A 217 -19.18 -3.11 4.14
C HIS A 217 -17.98 -3.62 4.95
N SER A 218 -16.92 -4.09 4.28
CA SER A 218 -15.72 -4.63 4.93
C SER A 218 -15.05 -3.60 5.84
N PHE A 219 -14.80 -2.39 5.34
CA PHE A 219 -14.18 -1.33 6.14
C PHE A 219 -15.06 -0.84 7.29
N SER A 220 -16.39 -0.81 7.10
CA SER A 220 -17.32 -0.47 8.19
C SER A 220 -17.30 -1.53 9.29
N GLU A 221 -17.23 -2.82 8.92
CA GLU A 221 -17.06 -3.92 9.88
C GLU A 221 -15.71 -3.86 10.59
N ASP A 222 -14.62 -3.58 9.87
CA ASP A 222 -13.28 -3.48 10.48
C ASP A 222 -13.24 -2.40 11.55
N ILE A 223 -13.74 -1.20 11.25
CA ILE A 223 -13.83 -0.11 12.23
C ILE A 223 -14.69 -0.54 13.43
N ALA A 224 -15.87 -1.11 13.19
CA ALA A 224 -16.76 -1.53 14.27
C ALA A 224 -16.10 -2.57 15.20
N ASN A 225 -15.44 -3.58 14.64
CA ASN A 225 -14.78 -4.63 15.41
C ASN A 225 -13.58 -4.08 16.20
N VAL A 226 -12.74 -3.26 15.56
CA VAL A 226 -11.56 -2.67 16.21
C VAL A 226 -11.99 -1.72 17.32
N MET A 227 -13.00 -0.88 17.09
CA MET A 227 -13.49 0.04 18.13
C MET A 227 -14.12 -0.70 19.32
N ALA A 228 -14.72 -1.88 19.09
CA ALA A 228 -15.25 -2.73 20.15
C ALA A 228 -14.16 -3.40 20.99
N ASP A 229 -13.09 -3.89 20.35
CA ASP A 229 -12.03 -4.65 21.02
C ASP A 229 -10.93 -3.76 21.62
N VAL A 230 -10.55 -2.70 20.89
CA VAL A 230 -9.40 -1.83 21.20
C VAL A 230 -9.84 -0.50 21.81
N GLY A 231 -11.07 -0.06 21.55
CA GLY A 231 -11.56 1.25 21.96
C GLY A 231 -11.13 2.34 20.97
N LYS A 232 -10.40 3.35 21.42
CA LYS A 232 -10.06 4.52 20.58
C LYS A 232 -8.99 4.18 19.54
N VAL A 233 -9.25 4.53 18.28
CA VAL A 233 -8.26 4.56 17.19
C VAL A 233 -7.99 6.01 16.83
N ASP A 234 -6.72 6.41 16.79
CA ASP A 234 -6.30 7.78 16.48
C ASP A 234 -6.21 8.03 14.97
N TRP A 235 -5.80 7.02 14.20
CA TRP A 235 -5.63 7.11 12.75
C TRP A 235 -6.21 5.91 12.02
N PHE A 236 -7.01 6.15 10.99
CA PHE A 236 -7.47 5.15 10.05
C PHE A 236 -6.78 5.33 8.70
N ILE A 237 -6.07 4.30 8.25
CA ILE A 237 -5.32 4.28 7.00
C ILE A 237 -5.89 3.17 6.11
N PRO A 238 -6.97 3.46 5.36
CA PRO A 238 -7.54 2.49 4.42
C PRO A 238 -6.65 2.29 3.20
N HIS A 239 -6.87 1.21 2.48
CA HIS A 239 -6.44 1.08 1.10
C HIS A 239 -7.01 2.21 0.23
N GLN A 240 -6.14 2.86 -0.54
CA GLN A 240 -6.43 4.07 -1.31
C GLN A 240 -7.08 3.76 -2.68
N ALA A 241 -8.23 3.08 -2.69
CA ALA A 241 -8.89 2.66 -3.93
C ALA A 241 -9.70 3.77 -4.61
N ASN A 242 -10.54 4.44 -3.83
CA ASN A 242 -11.55 5.39 -4.30
C ASN A 242 -12.06 6.20 -3.11
N LEU A 243 -12.02 7.53 -3.19
CA LEU A 243 -12.42 8.42 -2.11
C LEU A 243 -13.86 8.18 -1.66
N ARG A 244 -14.78 7.86 -2.58
CA ARG A 244 -16.19 7.66 -2.26
C ARG A 244 -16.45 6.44 -1.39
N ILE A 245 -15.57 5.42 -1.46
CA ILE A 245 -15.64 4.27 -0.55
C ILE A 245 -15.34 4.77 0.87
N ILE A 246 -14.26 5.54 1.02
CA ILE A 246 -13.80 6.08 2.30
C ILE A 246 -14.85 7.03 2.89
N GLU A 247 -15.40 7.95 2.10
CA GLU A 247 -16.49 8.85 2.52
C GLU A 247 -17.73 8.08 2.99
N SER A 248 -18.09 7.00 2.29
CA SER A 248 -19.23 6.15 2.67
C SER A 248 -18.96 5.41 3.98
N VAL A 249 -17.73 4.94 4.19
CA VAL A 249 -17.32 4.29 5.45
C VAL A 249 -17.38 5.28 6.61
N ILE A 250 -16.78 6.46 6.45
CA ILE A 250 -16.82 7.55 7.44
C ILE A 250 -18.27 7.87 7.82
N LYS A 251 -19.15 8.02 6.83
CA LYS A 251 -20.57 8.29 7.07
C LYS A 251 -21.28 7.15 7.82
N ASN A 252 -20.94 5.90 7.53
CA ASN A 252 -21.57 4.74 8.16
C ASN A 252 -21.10 4.51 9.60
N THR A 253 -19.84 4.86 9.91
CA THR A 253 -19.22 4.57 11.20
C THR A 253 -19.12 5.79 12.12
N ASN A 254 -19.34 7.00 11.59
CA ASN A 254 -19.05 8.27 12.24
C ASN A 254 -17.58 8.40 12.69
N PHE A 255 -16.66 7.75 11.99
CA PHE A 255 -15.23 7.89 12.27
C PHE A 255 -14.77 9.33 11.97
N PRO A 256 -13.92 9.96 12.81
CA PRO A 256 -13.51 11.35 12.59
C PRO A 256 -12.76 11.51 11.27
N THR A 257 -13.22 12.44 10.42
CA THR A 257 -12.67 12.62 9.06
C THR A 257 -11.22 13.10 9.09
N GLU A 258 -10.88 13.93 10.07
CA GLU A 258 -9.52 14.44 10.32
C GLU A 258 -8.52 13.35 10.73
N SER A 259 -9.03 12.21 11.21
CA SER A 259 -8.26 11.02 11.60
C SER A 259 -8.13 10.01 10.46
N VAL A 260 -8.65 10.31 9.26
CA VAL A 260 -8.52 9.43 8.08
C VAL A 260 -7.39 9.92 7.18
N ILE A 261 -6.47 9.02 6.86
CA ILE A 261 -5.36 9.30 5.94
C ILE A 261 -5.77 8.93 4.50
N TYR A 262 -5.71 9.91 3.61
CA TYR A 262 -5.97 9.73 2.18
C TYR A 262 -4.96 10.50 1.31
N ASN A 263 -4.35 9.82 0.34
CA ASN A 263 -3.54 10.40 -0.73
C ASN A 263 -3.81 9.79 -2.11
N GLY A 264 -4.92 9.05 -2.25
CA GLY A 264 -5.33 8.50 -3.55
C GLY A 264 -5.55 9.59 -4.61
N ASN A 265 -5.75 10.85 -4.23
CA ASN A 265 -5.78 11.98 -5.16
C ASN A 265 -4.48 12.15 -5.95
N LYS A 266 -3.33 11.86 -5.30
CA LYS A 266 -1.98 12.01 -5.88
C LYS A 266 -1.51 10.78 -6.63
N TYR A 267 -1.71 9.59 -6.05
CA TYR A 267 -1.13 8.35 -6.57
C TYR A 267 -2.11 7.47 -7.36
N GLY A 268 -3.42 7.72 -7.25
CA GLY A 268 -4.44 6.77 -7.68
C GLY A 268 -4.44 5.51 -6.81
N ASN A 269 -5.00 4.42 -7.34
CA ASN A 269 -4.97 3.10 -6.71
C ASN A 269 -3.67 2.38 -7.04
N THR A 270 -2.76 2.28 -6.07
CA THR A 270 -1.46 1.58 -6.20
C THR A 270 -1.45 0.20 -5.52
N SER A 271 -2.62 -0.44 -5.39
CA SER A 271 -2.79 -1.77 -4.79
C SER A 271 -2.02 -1.91 -3.46
N ALA A 272 -1.12 -2.89 -3.30
CA ALA A 272 -0.37 -3.13 -2.07
C ALA A 272 0.52 -1.94 -1.64
N ALA A 273 0.96 -1.09 -2.57
CA ALA A 273 1.76 0.09 -2.24
C ALA A 273 0.94 1.24 -1.62
N SER A 274 -0.38 1.19 -1.70
CA SER A 274 -1.25 2.32 -1.30
C SER A 274 -1.13 2.72 0.17
N ILE A 275 -1.16 1.76 1.09
CA ILE A 275 -1.07 2.01 2.54
C ILE A 275 0.32 2.55 2.92
N PRO A 276 1.46 1.95 2.52
CA PRO A 276 2.75 2.50 2.90
C PRO A 276 3.05 3.86 2.25
N LEU A 277 2.58 4.12 1.02
CA LEU A 277 2.65 5.47 0.41
C LEU A 277 1.85 6.49 1.24
N ALA A 278 0.64 6.13 1.65
CA ALA A 278 -0.22 6.96 2.50
C ALA A 278 0.38 7.21 3.88
N LEU A 279 0.89 6.17 4.53
CA LEU A 279 1.56 6.30 5.81
C LEU A 279 2.78 7.21 5.68
N PHE A 280 3.59 7.06 4.62
CA PHE A 280 4.78 7.88 4.42
C PHE A 280 4.48 9.38 4.33
N ASP A 281 3.52 9.76 3.48
CA ASP A 281 3.14 11.17 3.26
C ASP A 281 2.64 11.83 4.57
N PHE A 282 2.01 11.06 5.45
CA PHE A 282 1.36 11.56 6.66
C PHE A 282 2.04 11.15 7.97
N PHE A 283 3.17 10.46 7.94
CA PHE A 283 3.83 9.94 9.14
C PHE A 283 4.20 11.05 10.13
N HIS A 284 4.51 12.25 9.62
CA HIS A 284 4.79 13.45 10.44
C HIS A 284 3.63 13.89 11.35
N LYS A 285 2.39 13.42 11.11
CA LYS A 285 1.23 13.69 11.97
C LYS A 285 1.10 12.71 13.12
N ILE A 286 1.69 11.53 12.98
CA ILE A 286 1.52 10.40 13.88
C ILE A 286 2.60 10.46 14.96
N LYS A 287 2.20 10.22 16.20
CA LYS A 287 3.07 10.28 17.37
C LYS A 287 3.21 8.91 18.01
N SER A 288 4.33 8.70 18.71
CA SER A 288 4.47 7.50 19.55
C SER A 288 3.34 7.48 20.59
N GLY A 289 2.74 6.31 20.77
CA GLY A 289 1.54 6.07 21.56
C GLY A 289 0.23 6.11 20.76
N ASP A 290 0.22 6.67 19.54
CA ASP A 290 -0.98 6.70 18.70
C ASP A 290 -1.40 5.29 18.28
N THR A 291 -2.70 5.06 18.22
CA THR A 291 -3.29 3.81 17.73
C THR A 291 -3.71 3.95 16.26
N ILE A 292 -3.21 3.07 15.40
CA ILE A 292 -3.40 3.10 13.95
C ILE A 292 -4.12 1.85 13.49
N LEU A 293 -5.21 2.04 12.76
CA LEU A 293 -5.90 0.99 12.02
C LEU A 293 -5.49 1.02 10.55
N LEU A 294 -4.76 0.00 10.12
CA LEU A 294 -4.57 -0.31 8.70
C LEU A 294 -5.70 -1.23 8.26
N SER A 295 -6.39 -0.91 7.17
CA SER A 295 -7.35 -1.84 6.57
C SER A 295 -7.26 -1.81 5.05
N ALA A 296 -7.26 -3.00 4.46
CA ALA A 296 -7.28 -3.19 3.03
C ALA A 296 -8.48 -4.05 2.60
N PHE A 297 -8.89 -3.86 1.35
CA PHE A 297 -9.89 -4.68 0.68
C PHE A 297 -9.41 -4.93 -0.75
N GLY A 298 -9.45 -6.18 -1.21
CA GLY A 298 -8.90 -6.57 -2.51
C GLY A 298 -9.59 -7.77 -3.15
N ALA A 299 -8.98 -8.27 -4.23
CA ALA A 299 -9.41 -9.50 -4.90
C ALA A 299 -9.43 -10.69 -3.92
N GLY A 300 -10.38 -11.62 -4.13
CA GLY A 300 -10.91 -12.49 -3.06
C GLY A 300 -12.23 -11.94 -2.47
N LEU A 301 -12.36 -10.61 -2.38
CA LEU A 301 -13.48 -9.84 -1.82
C LEU A 301 -13.69 -9.97 -0.31
N ARG A 302 -12.60 -9.91 0.45
CA ARG A 302 -12.64 -9.68 1.90
C ARG A 302 -11.38 -8.90 2.31
N GLY A 303 -11.47 -8.22 3.44
CA GLY A 303 -10.43 -7.32 3.92
C GLY A 303 -9.51 -7.94 4.96
N ASN A 304 -8.31 -7.38 5.03
CA ASN A 304 -7.37 -7.57 6.13
C ASN A 304 -7.32 -6.27 6.95
N SER A 305 -7.39 -6.38 8.26
CA SER A 305 -7.24 -5.27 9.18
C SER A 305 -6.21 -5.56 10.27
N LEU A 306 -5.41 -4.55 10.58
CA LEU A 306 -4.35 -4.61 11.57
C LEU A 306 -4.38 -3.31 12.38
N CYS A 307 -4.60 -3.42 13.68
CA CYS A 307 -4.53 -2.29 14.60
C CYS A 307 -3.27 -2.39 15.44
N ILE A 308 -2.45 -1.34 15.41
CA ILE A 308 -1.17 -1.24 16.11
C ILE A 308 -1.09 0.03 16.94
N ARG A 309 -0.39 -0.03 18.06
CA ARG A 309 0.14 1.14 18.75
C ARG A 309 1.60 1.31 18.35
N ILE A 310 1.97 2.50 17.89
CA ILE A 310 3.33 2.78 17.40
C ILE A 310 4.18 3.63 18.35
#